data_AF-A0A7V9V9A4-F1
#
_entry.id   AF-A0A7V9V9A4-F1
#
_cell.length_a   1.000
_cell.length_b   1.000
_cell.length_c   1.000
_cell.angle_alpha   90.00
_cell.angle_beta   90.00
_cell.angle_gamma   90.00
#
_symmetry.space_group_name_H-M   'P 1'
#
loop_
_entity.id
_entity.type
_entity.pdbx_description
1 polymer ?
#
loop_
_entity_poly.entity_id
_entity_poly.type
_entity_poly.pdbx_seq_one_letter_code
_entity_poly.pdbx_strand_id
1 'polypeptide(L)'
;MLQGDYRGLLPGPGSDPDESRLYQPGDDVRRMDWNVTARTTAPHVRDPLADRELETWVLLDRSPSMDFGSARCEKRDMALAAAAAVGFLTLRVGNRVGAVVLGPGPAQ
;
A
#
# COMPACT_ATOMS: atom_id res chain seq x y z
N MET A 1 17.65 -3.74 -3.64
CA MET A 1 16.41 -3.09 -3.17
C MET A 1 15.42 -4.20 -2.88
N LEU A 2 14.84 -4.23 -1.67
CA LEU A 2 13.89 -5.27 -1.26
C LEU A 2 12.48 -4.82 -1.65
N GLN A 3 12.01 -5.30 -2.82
CA GLN A 3 10.63 -5.13 -3.28
C GLN A 3 9.78 -6.13 -2.50
N GLY A 4 8.76 -5.64 -1.78
CA GLY A 4 7.96 -6.47 -0.88
C GLY A 4 7.01 -7.39 -1.64
N ASP A 5 7.26 -8.70 -1.56
CA ASP A 5 6.42 -9.80 -2.06
C ASP A 5 5.08 -9.92 -1.33
N TYR A 6 4.15 -8.98 -1.54
CA TYR A 6 2.76 -9.18 -1.09
C TYR A 6 1.84 -9.35 -2.29
N ARG A 7 1.59 -10.62 -2.64
CA ARG A 7 0.54 -11.02 -3.56
C ARG A 7 -0.81 -10.58 -3.02
N GLY A 8 -1.49 -9.67 -3.72
CA GLY A 8 -2.89 -9.37 -3.42
C GLY A 8 -3.73 -10.64 -3.52
N LEU A 9 -4.61 -10.87 -2.55
CA LEU A 9 -5.53 -12.03 -2.53
C LEU A 9 -6.50 -12.08 -3.73
N LEU A 10 -6.53 -11.03 -4.56
CA LEU A 10 -7.41 -10.84 -5.71
C LEU A 10 -6.59 -10.23 -6.86
N PRO A 11 -6.61 -10.83 -8.07
CA PRO A 11 -6.01 -10.21 -9.25
C PRO A 11 -6.76 -8.91 -9.59
N GLY A 12 -6.02 -7.83 -9.81
CA GLY A 12 -6.50 -6.51 -10.19
C GLY A 12 -5.61 -5.91 -11.28
N PRO A 13 -6.06 -4.87 -11.99
CA PRO A 13 -5.27 -4.25 -13.05
C PRO A 13 -4.12 -3.46 -12.43
N GLY A 14 -2.88 -3.92 -12.57
CA GLY A 14 -1.70 -3.09 -12.35
C GLY A 14 -0.99 -2.78 -13.66
N SER A 15 -0.13 -1.78 -13.56
CA SER A 15 0.53 -1.08 -14.65
C SER A 15 2.01 -1.43 -14.80
N ASP A 16 2.57 -2.22 -13.88
CA ASP A 16 3.93 -2.76 -13.99
C ASP A 16 4.01 -3.91 -15.01
N PRO A 17 5.17 -4.11 -15.68
CA PRO A 17 5.35 -5.11 -16.73
C PRO A 17 5.30 -6.54 -16.16
N ASP A 18 4.08 -7.04 -16.04
CA ASP A 18 3.58 -8.39 -16.29
C ASP A 18 4.65 -9.49 -16.45
N GLU A 19 4.95 -10.20 -15.36
CA GLU A 19 5.78 -11.40 -15.42
C GLU A 19 4.99 -12.51 -16.14
N SER A 20 5.41 -12.84 -17.36
CA SER A 20 4.92 -14.03 -18.06
C SER A 20 5.41 -15.29 -17.37
N ARG A 21 4.49 -16.20 -17.06
CA ARG A 21 4.81 -17.54 -16.55
C ARG A 21 4.25 -18.64 -17.45
N LEU A 22 4.76 -19.85 -17.31
CA LEU A 22 4.19 -21.02 -17.98
C LEU A 22 2.72 -21.23 -17.59
N TYR A 23 1.91 -21.56 -18.60
CA TYR A 23 0.53 -21.97 -18.43
C TYR A 23 0.43 -23.21 -17.54
N GLN A 24 -0.51 -23.20 -16.61
CA GLN A 24 -0.93 -24.34 -15.81
C GLN A 24 -2.40 -24.66 -16.10
N PRO A 25 -2.80 -25.94 -16.07
CA PRO A 25 -4.20 -26.31 -16.20
C PRO A 25 -5.08 -25.57 -15.18
N GLY A 26 -6.08 -24.84 -15.68
CA GLY A 26 -6.96 -23.98 -14.86
C GLY A 26 -6.74 -22.49 -15.07
N ASP A 27 -5.66 -22.08 -15.74
CA ASP A 27 -5.44 -20.69 -16.10
C ASP A 27 -6.45 -20.19 -17.15
N ASP A 28 -6.83 -18.92 -17.04
CA ASP A 28 -7.67 -18.24 -18.02
C ASP A 28 -6.89 -17.98 -19.31
N VAL A 29 -7.24 -18.69 -20.39
CA VAL A 29 -6.66 -18.54 -21.73
C VAL A 29 -6.80 -17.13 -22.31
N ARG A 30 -7.70 -16.29 -21.81
CA ARG A 30 -7.79 -14.88 -22.22
C ARG A 30 -6.58 -14.06 -21.79
N ARG A 31 -5.80 -14.55 -20.84
CA ARG A 31 -4.57 -13.93 -20.33
C ARG A 31 -3.31 -14.47 -21.02
N MET A 32 -3.42 -15.20 -22.12
CA MET A 32 -2.25 -15.77 -22.81
C MET A 32 -1.29 -14.67 -23.29
N ASP A 33 0.00 -14.80 -22.98
CA ASP A 33 1.06 -14.04 -23.63
C ASP A 33 1.41 -14.69 -24.97
N TRP A 34 0.77 -14.23 -26.04
CA TRP A 34 1.06 -14.73 -27.38
C TRP A 34 2.47 -14.43 -27.86
N ASN A 35 3.10 -13.35 -27.40
CA ASN A 35 4.44 -12.95 -27.86
C ASN A 35 5.52 -13.85 -27.23
N VAL A 36 5.46 -14.08 -25.92
CA VAL A 36 6.35 -15.01 -25.22
C VAL A 36 6.08 -16.44 -25.67
N THR A 37 4.80 -16.82 -25.84
CA THR A 37 4.43 -18.15 -26.36
C THR A 37 4.98 -18.38 -27.76
N ALA A 38 4.90 -17.41 -28.66
CA ALA A 38 5.44 -17.54 -30.01
C ALA A 38 6.97 -17.68 -30.01
N ARG A 39 7.69 -16.95 -29.14
CA ARG A 39 9.16 -17.03 -29.05
C ARG A 39 9.66 -18.30 -28.40
N THR A 40 8.97 -18.79 -27.37
CA THR A 40 9.41 -19.95 -26.58
C THR A 40 8.81 -21.26 -27.06
N THR A 41 7.77 -21.21 -27.90
CA THR A 41 6.96 -22.35 -28.35
C THR A 41 6.26 -23.11 -27.21
N ALA A 42 6.24 -22.55 -26.00
CA ALA A 42 5.53 -23.08 -24.85
C ALA A 42 4.43 -22.09 -24.42
N PRO A 43 3.25 -22.55 -23.98
CA PRO A 43 2.16 -21.65 -23.60
C PRO A 43 2.51 -20.87 -22.32
N HIS A 44 2.38 -19.55 -22.38
CA HIS A 44 2.63 -18.62 -21.27
C HIS A 44 1.41 -17.76 -21.00
N VAL A 45 1.10 -17.53 -19.73
CA VAL A 45 0.05 -16.61 -19.29
C VAL A 45 0.64 -15.41 -18.57
N ARG A 46 -0.03 -14.28 -18.74
CA ARG A 46 0.22 -13.01 -18.06
C ARG A 46 -0.43 -13.04 -16.69
N ASP A 47 0.38 -12.96 -15.63
CA ASP A 47 -0.12 -12.78 -14.28
C ASP A 47 -0.25 -11.27 -14.03
N PRO A 48 -1.48 -10.74 -13.89
CA PRO A 48 -1.63 -9.33 -13.56
C PRO A 48 -1.00 -9.08 -12.18
N LEU A 49 0.11 -8.35 -12.15
CA LEU A 49 0.51 -7.65 -10.93
C LEU A 49 -0.62 -6.66 -10.66
N ALA A 50 -1.35 -6.84 -9.56
CA ALA A 50 -2.30 -5.83 -9.13
C ALA A 50 -1.51 -4.72 -8.44
N ASP A 51 -1.40 -3.55 -9.08
CA ASP A 51 -0.95 -2.37 -8.37
C ASP A 51 -1.99 -2.03 -7.30
N ARG A 52 -1.54 -1.94 -6.05
CA ARG A 52 -2.37 -1.42 -4.96
C ARG A 52 -1.71 -0.17 -4.42
N GLU A 53 -2.24 0.98 -4.82
CA GLU A 53 -2.01 2.23 -4.10
C GLU A 53 -2.75 2.13 -2.76
N LEU A 54 -2.01 2.05 -1.64
CA LEU A 54 -2.60 2.19 -0.31
C LEU A 54 -2.79 3.67 -0.01
N GLU A 55 -4.03 4.09 0.22
CA GLU A 55 -4.35 5.42 0.74
C GLU A 55 -4.57 5.36 2.26
N THR A 56 -3.75 6.11 3.00
CA THR A 56 -3.79 6.17 4.47
C THR A 56 -4.12 7.58 4.94
N TRP A 57 -5.11 7.70 5.82
CA TRP A 57 -5.45 8.96 6.48
C TRP A 57 -5.24 8.85 7.99
N VAL A 58 -4.52 9.81 8.56
CA VAL A 58 -4.34 9.93 10.01
C VAL A 58 -5.11 11.14 10.52
N LEU A 59 -6.07 10.94 11.42
CA LEU A 59 -6.72 12.02 12.15
C LEU A 59 -6.06 12.17 13.52
N LEU A 60 -5.43 13.31 13.78
CA LEU A 60 -4.74 13.60 15.04
C LEU A 60 -5.50 14.62 15.86
N ASP A 61 -5.90 14.25 17.07
CA ASP A 61 -6.46 15.20 18.03
C ASP A 61 -5.36 16.05 18.69
N ARG A 62 -5.61 17.36 18.74
CA ARG A 62 -4.82 18.42 19.39
C ARG A 62 -5.68 19.22 20.37
N SER A 63 -6.80 18.66 20.82
CA SER A 63 -7.60 19.22 21.90
C SER A 63 -6.80 19.26 23.20
N PRO A 64 -7.15 20.15 24.16
CA PRO A 64 -6.51 20.19 25.48
C PRO A 64 -6.56 18.87 26.26
N SER A 65 -7.49 17.96 25.90
CA SER A 65 -7.57 16.62 26.51
C SER A 65 -6.34 15.72 26.21
N MET A 66 -5.54 16.13 25.23
CA MET A 66 -4.30 15.46 24.81
C MET A 66 -3.07 15.89 25.63
N ASP A 67 -3.17 17.00 26.37
CA ASP A 67 -2.13 17.50 27.30
C ASP A 67 -2.23 16.82 28.69
N PHE A 68 -2.58 15.54 28.69
CA PHE A 68 -2.65 14.70 29.89
C PHE A 68 -1.91 13.39 29.64
N GLY A 69 -1.29 12.82 30.66
CA GLY A 69 -0.60 11.55 30.54
C GLY A 69 -0.03 11.02 31.84
N SER A 70 0.78 9.98 31.72
CA SER A 70 1.55 9.43 32.85
C SER A 70 2.85 10.23 33.03
N ALA A 71 3.60 9.97 34.11
CA ALA A 71 4.90 10.60 34.34
C ALA A 71 5.92 10.39 33.19
N ARG A 72 5.66 9.46 32.25
CA ARG A 72 6.60 9.07 31.18
C ARG A 72 6.29 9.71 29.82
N CYS A 73 5.04 10.07 29.55
CA CYS A 73 4.64 10.70 28.28
C CYS A 73 3.20 11.22 28.35
N GLU A 74 2.93 12.28 27.61
CA GLU A 74 1.58 12.78 27.36
C GLU A 74 0.90 11.97 26.24
N LYS A 75 -0.44 12.04 26.17
CA LYS A 75 -1.20 11.41 25.08
C LYS A 75 -0.79 11.96 23.71
N ARG A 76 -0.45 13.25 23.61
CA ARG A 76 0.03 13.86 22.36
C ARG A 76 1.33 13.22 21.85
N ASP A 77 2.23 12.86 22.76
CA ASP A 77 3.51 12.25 22.40
C ASP A 77 3.28 10.84 21.83
N MET A 78 2.36 10.09 22.46
CA MET A 78 1.95 8.78 21.97
C MET A 78 1.23 8.86 20.62
N ALA A 79 0.34 9.84 20.43
CA ALA A 79 -0.35 10.04 19.16
C ALA A 79 0.63 10.38 18.03
N LEU A 80 1.64 11.22 18.30
CA LEU A 80 2.70 11.54 17.35
C LEU A 80 3.54 10.30 16.99
N ALA A 81 3.93 9.51 17.99
CA ALA A 81 4.70 8.28 17.77
C ALA A 81 3.90 7.25 16.95
N ALA A 82 2.61 7.09 17.24
CA ALA A 82 1.73 6.22 16.48
C ALA A 82 1.56 6.69 15.02
N ALA A 83 1.36 8.00 14.80
CA ALA A 83 1.29 8.58 13.47
C ALA A 83 2.57 8.35 12.67
N ALA A 84 3.73 8.55 13.29
CA ALA A 84 5.03 8.31 12.68
C ALA A 84 5.24 6.83 12.32
N ALA A 85 4.85 5.91 13.21
CA ALA A 85 4.93 4.47 12.96
C ALA A 85 4.03 4.06 11.79
N VAL A 86 2.77 4.52 11.77
CA VAL A 86 1.85 4.26 10.66
C VAL A 86 2.40 4.83 9.36
N GLY A 87 2.86 6.08 9.35
CA GLY A 87 3.46 6.70 8.18
C GLY A 87 4.67 5.90 7.66
N PHE A 88 5.56 5.47 8.55
CA PHE A 88 6.72 4.67 8.17
C PHE A 88 6.32 3.32 7.55
N LEU A 89 5.31 2.66 8.10
CA LEU A 89 4.83 1.37 7.58
C LEU A 89 4.11 1.50 6.23
N THR A 90 3.52 2.65 5.93
CA THR A 90 2.74 2.88 4.71
C THR A 90 3.50 3.64 3.63
N LEU A 91 4.68 4.19 3.91
CA LEU A 91 5.58 4.81 2.93
C LEU A 91 6.18 3.76 1.97
N ARG A 92 5.45 3.44 0.90
CA ARG A 92 5.95 2.71 -0.27
C ARG A 92 5.64 3.50 -1.53
N VAL A 93 6.40 3.27 -2.60
CA VAL A 93 6.15 3.87 -3.92
C VAL A 93 4.71 3.51 -4.35
N GLY A 94 3.95 4.51 -4.79
CA GLY A 94 2.53 4.37 -5.15
C GLY A 94 1.54 4.61 -4.00
N ASN A 95 1.98 4.56 -2.73
CA ASN A 95 1.09 4.83 -1.60
C ASN A 95 0.90 6.32 -1.34
N ARG A 96 -0.28 6.69 -0.86
CA ARG A 96 -0.66 8.06 -0.49
C ARG A 96 -0.90 8.14 1.02
N VAL A 97 -0.31 9.14 1.67
CA VAL A 97 -0.51 9.37 3.11
C VAL A 97 -0.94 10.81 3.32
N GLY A 98 -2.08 10.98 4.00
CA GLY A 98 -2.62 12.26 4.42
C GLY A 98 -2.80 12.32 5.92
N ALA A 99 -2.78 13.52 6.48
CA ALA A 99 -3.10 13.75 7.88
C ALA A 99 -4.02 14.96 8.05
N VAL A 100 -4.97 14.84 8.96
CA VAL A 100 -5.84 15.93 9.41
C VAL A 100 -5.62 16.12 10.89
N VAL A 101 -5.49 17.36 11.33
CA VAL A 101 -5.31 17.70 12.73
C VAL A 101 -6.60 18.33 13.24
N LEU A 102 -7.24 17.67 14.21
CA LEU A 102 -8.40 18.18 14.92
C LEU A 102 -7.93 19.07 16.07
N GLY A 103 -8.33 20.33 16.09
CA GLY A 103 -7.98 21.25 17.16
C GLY A 103 -8.64 22.60 16.95
N PRO A 104 -8.52 23.53 17.91
CA PRO A 104 -8.94 24.91 17.67
C PRO A 104 -8.21 25.41 16.41
N GLY A 105 -8.96 26.04 15.50
CA GLY A 105 -8.38 26.67 14.32
C GLY A 105 -7.30 27.70 14.71
N PRO A 106 -6.43 28.10 13.78
CA PRO A 106 -5.43 29.12 14.07
C PRO A 106 -6.12 30.34 14.67
N ALA A 107 -5.57 30.87 15.77
CA ALA A 107 -6.03 32.13 16.33
C ALA A 107 -5.92 33.19 15.23
N GLN A 108 -7.05 33.78 14.86
CA GLN A 108 -7.12 34.92 13.94
C GLN A 108 -6.58 36.17 14.62
#